data_AF-M6VGW5-F1
#
_entry.id   AF-M6VGW5-F1
#
_cell.length_a   1.000
_cell.length_b   1.000
_cell.length_c   1.000
_cell.angle_alpha   90.00
_cell.angle_beta   90.00
_cell.angle_gamma   90.00
#
_symmetry.space_group_name_H-M   'P 1'
#
loop_
_entity.id
_entity.type
_entity.pdbx_description
1 polymer ?
#
loop_
_entity_poly.entity_id
_entity_poly.type
_entity_poly.pdbx_seq_one_letter_code
_entity_poly.pdbx_strand_id
1 'polypeptide(L)' 'MKQELTYQDGSSNKFWNIEVSGNSFTVTYGKIGTSGQTQTKTFDNEDKCLKEAQKLLSEK' A
#
# COMPACT_ATOMS: atom_id res chain seq x y z
N MET A 1 10.43 4.28 0.18
CA MET A 1 9.63 4.31 1.45
C MET A 1 8.83 3.03 1.52
N LYS A 2 8.70 2.37 2.67
CA LYS A 2 7.87 1.17 2.81
C LYS A 2 7.04 1.26 4.08
N GLN A 3 5.75 0.94 4.00
CA GLN A 3 4.82 0.95 5.12
C GLN A 3 3.90 -0.26 5.08
N GLU A 4 3.70 -0.90 6.22
CA GLU A 4 2.80 -2.03 6.38
C GLU A 4 1.74 -1.72 7.45
N LEU A 5 0.52 -2.13 7.16
CA LEU A 5 -0.66 -1.97 8.00
C LEU A 5 -1.37 -3.31 8.09
N THR A 6 -1.78 -3.68 9.29
CA THR A 6 -2.57 -4.89 9.52
C THR A 6 -3.87 -4.52 10.19
N TYR A 7 -4.97 -4.95 9.60
CA TYR A 7 -6.31 -4.78 10.17
C TYR A 7 -6.78 -6.13 10.71
N GLN A 8 -7.01 -6.20 12.02
CA GLN A 8 -7.48 -7.40 12.70
C GLN A 8 -8.76 -7.05 13.47
N ASP A 9 -9.88 -7.64 13.05
CA ASP A 9 -11.18 -7.47 13.71
C ASP A 9 -11.97 -8.77 13.65
N GLY A 10 -12.12 -9.43 14.80
CA GLY A 10 -12.76 -10.74 14.93
C GLY A 10 -12.17 -11.79 13.98
N SER A 11 -12.92 -12.15 12.94
CA SER A 11 -12.52 -13.12 11.90
C SER A 11 -11.82 -12.48 10.69
N SER A 12 -11.77 -11.15 10.63
CA SER A 12 -11.13 -10.38 9.56
C SER A 12 -9.68 -10.09 9.90
N ASN A 13 -8.78 -10.81 9.24
CA ASN A 13 -7.33 -10.56 9.30
C ASN A 13 -6.87 -10.10 7.91
N LYS A 14 -6.65 -8.81 7.74
CA LYS A 14 -6.21 -8.21 6.48
C LYS A 14 -4.85 -7.56 6.64
N PHE A 15 -4.07 -7.57 5.57
CA PHE A 15 -2.82 -6.83 5.47
C PHE A 15 -2.91 -5.84 4.32
N TRP A 16 -2.14 -4.77 4.45
CA TRP A 16 -1.97 -3.72 3.46
C TRP A 16 -0.51 -3.26 3.54
N ASN A 17 0.18 -3.18 2.42
CA ASN A 17 1.57 -2.79 2.33
C ASN A 17 1.70 -1.81 1.16
N ILE A 18 2.43 -0.73 1.36
CA ILE A 18 2.79 0.20 0.30
C ILE A 18 4.31 0.38 0.27
N GLU A 19 4.87 0.25 -0.92
CA GLU A 19 6.28 0.42 -1.20
C GLU A 19 6.46 1.46 -2.30
N VAL A 20 7.06 2.59 -1.97
CA VAL A 20 7.36 3.68 -2.90
C VAL A 20 8.81 3.57 -3.36
N SER A 21 8.98 3.50 -4.67
CA SER A 21 10.24 3.37 -5.40
C SER A 21 10.29 4.42 -6.52
N GLY A 22 11.01 5.51 -6.25
CA GLY A 22 11.14 6.65 -7.17
C GLY A 22 9.79 7.27 -7.50
N ASN A 23 9.43 7.30 -8.79
CA ASN A 23 8.16 7.84 -9.28
C ASN A 23 7.01 6.81 -9.31
N SER A 24 7.18 5.65 -8.67
CA SER A 24 6.16 4.61 -8.63
C SER A 24 5.96 4.09 -7.22
N PHE A 25 4.76 3.61 -6.93
CA PHE A 25 4.51 2.85 -5.72
C PHE A 25 3.81 1.54 -6.04
N THR A 26 4.05 0.54 -5.21
CA THR A 26 3.41 -0.76 -5.24
C THR A 26 2.63 -0.94 -3.94
N VAL A 27 1.34 -1.14 -4.08
CA VAL A 27 0.43 -1.47 -2.98
C VAL A 27 0.13 -2.97 -3.04
N THR A 28 0.29 -3.67 -1.93
CA THR A 28 -0.11 -5.08 -1.77
C THR A 28 -1.13 -5.19 -0.65
N TYR A 29 -2.30 -5.77 -0.90
CA TYR A 29 -3.33 -5.95 0.12
C TYR A 29 -4.04 -7.29 0.01
N GLY A 30 -4.50 -7.82 1.13
CA GLY A 30 -5.15 -9.12 1.12
C GLY A 30 -5.56 -9.59 2.50
N LYS A 31 -6.01 -10.84 2.58
CA LYS A 31 -6.23 -11.54 3.84
C LYS A 31 -4.90 -12.13 4.29
N ILE A 32 -4.57 -12.00 5.57
CA ILE A 32 -3.36 -12.62 6.15
C ILE A 32 -3.46 -14.14 5.92
N GLY A 33 -2.41 -14.72 5.33
CA GLY A 33 -2.36 -16.12 4.91
C GLY A 33 -2.73 -16.38 3.44
N THR A 34 -3.04 -15.35 2.65
CA THR A 34 -3.12 -15.45 1.19
C THR A 34 -2.05 -14.59 0.51
N SER A 35 -1.79 -14.83 -0.77
CA SER A 35 -0.86 -14.02 -1.56
C SER A 35 -1.33 -12.56 -1.74
N GLY A 36 -2.60 -12.27 -1.45
CA GLY A 36 -3.19 -10.94 -1.65
C GLY A 36 -3.26 -10.52 -3.13
N GLN A 37 -3.44 -9.21 -3.32
CA GLN A 37 -3.44 -8.54 -4.61
C GLN A 37 -2.40 -7.42 -4.58
N THR A 38 -1.67 -7.29 -5.67
CA THR A 38 -0.64 -6.27 -5.85
C THR A 38 -1.08 -5.30 -6.95
N GLN A 39 -0.97 -4.01 -6.68
CA GLN A 39 -1.20 -2.94 -7.63
C GLN A 39 0.00 -2.00 -7.66
N THR A 40 0.64 -1.89 -8.81
CA THR A 40 1.71 -0.91 -9.03
C THR A 40 1.16 0.28 -9.80
N LYS A 41 1.47 1.48 -9.33
CA LYS A 41 1.08 2.73 -9.98
C LYS A 41 2.31 3.60 -10.17
N THR A 42 2.53 3.99 -11.41
CA THR A 42 3.63 4.89 -11.80
C THR A 42 3.07 6.28 -12.06
N PHE A 43 3.84 7.29 -11.67
CA PHE A 43 3.51 8.69 -11.78
C PHE A 43 4.57 9.42 -12.62
N ASP A 44 4.22 10.60 -13.09
CA ASP A 44 5.13 11.43 -13.89
C ASP A 44 6.37 11.87 -13.11
N ASN A 45 6.24 12.05 -11.79
CA ASN A 45 7.33 12.50 -10.92
C ASN A 45 7.21 11.90 -9.51
N GLU A 46 8.34 11.93 -8.79
CA GLU A 46 8.46 11.41 -7.42
C GLU A 46 7.58 12.17 -6.42
N ASP A 47 7.47 13.50 -6.54
CA ASP A 47 6.60 14.33 -5.69
C ASP A 47 5.11 13.90 -5.74
N LYS A 48 4.56 13.66 -6.94
CA LYS A 48 3.18 13.17 -7.10
C LYS A 48 3.03 11.78 -6.50
N CYS A 49 4.01 10.91 -6.71
CA CYS A 49 4.01 9.56 -6.17
C CYS A 49 3.99 9.58 -4.64
N LEU A 50 4.85 10.39 -4.02
CA LEU A 50 4.93 10.56 -2.57
C LEU A 50 3.63 11.14 -1.99
N LYS A 51 3.06 12.18 -2.63
CA LYS A 51 1.79 12.77 -2.17
C LYS A 51 0.64 11.77 -2.20
N GLU A 52 0.50 11.01 -3.28
CA GLU A 52 -0.55 9.99 -3.36
C GLU A 52 -0.31 8.82 -2.40
N ALA A 53 0.94 8.39 -2.23
CA ALA A 53 1.29 7.36 -1.24
C ALA A 53 0.96 7.82 0.20
N GLN A 54 1.29 9.07 0.55
CA GLN A 54 0.95 9.66 1.85
C GLN A 54 -0.55 9.80 2.06
N LYS A 55 -1.30 10.19 1.01
CA LYS A 55 -2.76 10.27 1.06
C LYS A 55 -3.37 8.89 1.32
N LEU A 56 -2.93 7.86 0.58
CA LEU A 56 -3.36 6.48 0.78
C LEU A 56 -3.05 5.97 2.19
N LEU A 57 -1.88 6.32 2.73
CA LEU A 57 -1.51 5.97 4.11
C LEU A 57 -2.40 6.66 5.15
N SER A 58 -2.88 7.87 4.86
CA SER A 58 -3.76 8.60 5.76
C SER A 58 -5.21 8.09 5.72
N GLU A 59 -5.61 7.41 4.65
CA GLU A 59 -6.95 6.83 4.45
C GLU A 59 -7.08 5.38 4.95
N LYS A 60 -5.98 4.73 5.36
CA LYS A 60 -5.96 3.33 5.82
C LYS A 60 -5.80 3.22 7.31
#